data_AF-A0A8H7IPU9-F1
#
_entry.id   AF-A0A8H7IPU9-F1
#
_cell.length_a   1.000
_cell.length_b   1.000
_cell.length_c   1.000
_cell.angle_alpha   90.00
_cell.angle_beta   90.00
_cell.angle_gamma   90.00
#
_symmetry.space_group_name_H-M   'P 1'
#
loop_
_entity.id
_entity.type
_entity.pdbx_description
1 polymer ?
#
loop_
_entity_poly.entity_id
_entity_poly.type
_entity_poly.pdbx_seq_one_letter_code
_entity_poly.pdbx_strand_id
1 'polypeptide(L)'
;MRVAIKDNFNIDGIKTSLCNKAYNSFYPAAQSTAVCIQKLLDRGAVVIGKTKLSSFAATEEPIQCIDWPAPWNPRADEYQSPAGSSSGSAAAIAAYEWLDVAIGSDTSGSGRRPGHWNGVVAMRPTHVDYLETIGNPDQLQLIEEFTHDMEEFFGVKAKMICLESLWAEDPPEEAERRRLSDYMEPVSCGVAKHVASFG
;
A
#
# COMPACT_ATOMS: atom_id res chain seq x y z
N MET A 1 17.33 1.45 13.23
CA MET A 1 16.26 2.24 12.58
C MET A 1 15.00 2.14 13.43
N ARG A 2 14.42 3.27 13.82
CA ARG A 2 13.21 3.42 14.63
C ARG A 2 12.03 3.57 13.70
N VAL A 3 11.05 2.68 13.85
CA VAL A 3 9.91 2.61 12.93
C VAL A 3 8.58 2.67 13.67
N ALA A 4 7.66 3.48 13.17
CA ALA A 4 6.28 3.51 13.63
C ALA A 4 5.39 2.72 12.65
N ILE A 5 4.43 1.94 13.17
CA ILE A 5 3.67 0.98 12.35
C ILE A 5 2.18 1.30 12.39
N LYS A 6 1.55 1.54 11.23
CA LYS A 6 0.11 1.76 11.16
C LYS A 6 -0.67 0.61 11.80
N ASP A 7 -1.74 0.94 12.53
CA ASP A 7 -2.51 -0.02 13.31
C ASP A 7 -3.48 -0.91 12.50
N ASN A 8 -3.10 -1.20 11.27
CA ASN A 8 -3.64 -2.27 10.44
C ASN A 8 -2.60 -3.34 10.05
N PHE A 9 -1.37 -3.23 10.56
CA PHE A 9 -0.38 -4.30 10.47
C PHE A 9 -0.29 -5.07 11.79
N ASN A 10 -0.34 -6.39 11.70
CA ASN A 10 -0.16 -7.26 12.85
C ASN A 10 1.31 -7.29 13.31
N ILE A 11 1.49 -7.33 14.62
CA ILE A 11 2.77 -7.57 15.30
C ILE A 11 2.48 -8.61 16.38
N ASP A 12 3.24 -9.69 16.39
CA ASP A 12 3.04 -10.80 17.33
C ASP A 12 2.98 -10.31 18.79
N GLY A 13 1.98 -10.79 19.52
CA GLY A 13 1.72 -10.40 20.90
C GLY A 13 1.10 -9.01 21.10
N ILE A 14 0.87 -8.23 20.03
CA ILE A 14 0.26 -6.89 20.11
C ILE A 14 -1.15 -6.92 19.49
N LYS A 15 -2.11 -6.22 20.13
CA LYS A 15 -3.44 -6.02 19.54
C LYS A 15 -3.39 -5.07 18.34
N THR A 16 -4.11 -5.43 17.28
CA THR A 16 -4.37 -4.56 16.14
C THR A 16 -5.80 -4.06 16.25
N SER A 17 -6.01 -2.76 16.41
CA SER A 17 -7.35 -2.21 16.65
C SER A 17 -8.12 -1.89 15.38
N LEU A 18 -7.42 -1.69 14.24
CA LEU A 18 -7.98 -1.10 13.02
C LEU A 18 -8.66 0.26 13.25
N CYS A 19 -8.28 0.94 14.33
CA CYS A 19 -8.97 2.12 14.83
C CYS A 19 -10.48 1.90 15.04
N ASN A 20 -10.86 0.69 15.46
CA ASN A 20 -12.21 0.38 15.93
C ASN A 20 -12.23 -0.26 17.33
N LYS A 21 -12.94 0.34 18.31
CA LYS A 21 -12.96 -0.12 19.71
C LYS A 21 -13.63 -1.48 19.88
N ALA A 22 -14.70 -1.74 19.11
CA ALA A 22 -15.40 -3.01 19.14
C ALA A 22 -14.51 -4.15 18.60
N TYR A 23 -13.84 -3.92 17.47
CA TYR A 23 -12.86 -4.85 16.90
C TYR A 23 -11.72 -5.13 17.89
N ASN A 24 -11.12 -4.09 18.47
CA ASN A 24 -10.05 -4.22 19.47
C ASN A 24 -10.48 -5.03 20.71
N SER A 25 -11.74 -4.91 21.11
CA SER A 25 -12.28 -5.64 22.27
C SER A 25 -12.56 -7.10 21.95
N PHE A 26 -13.06 -7.37 20.75
CA PHE A 26 -13.47 -8.71 20.33
C PHE A 26 -12.28 -9.61 19.98
N TYR A 27 -11.26 -9.07 19.32
CA TYR A 27 -10.11 -9.87 18.87
C TYR A 27 -8.96 -9.88 19.90
N PRO A 28 -8.28 -11.03 20.06
CA PRO A 28 -7.09 -11.13 20.90
C PRO A 28 -5.90 -10.41 20.24
N ALA A 29 -4.76 -10.42 20.93
CA ALA A 29 -3.50 -10.01 20.32
C ALA A 29 -3.18 -10.85 19.08
N ALA A 30 -2.49 -10.26 18.10
CA ALA A 30 -2.09 -10.99 16.92
C ALA A 30 -1.13 -12.14 17.28
N GLN A 31 -1.28 -13.27 16.59
CA GLN A 31 -0.45 -14.48 16.76
C GLN A 31 0.75 -14.52 15.80
N SER A 32 0.87 -13.52 14.93
CA SER A 32 1.96 -13.41 13.97
C SER A 32 2.18 -11.97 13.56
N THR A 33 3.42 -11.67 13.19
CA THR A 33 3.82 -10.37 12.65
C THR A 33 3.60 -10.35 11.14
N ALA A 34 3.05 -9.26 10.60
CA ALA A 34 2.89 -9.08 9.17
C ALA A 34 4.25 -9.19 8.46
N VAL A 35 4.30 -9.87 7.31
CA VAL A 35 5.55 -10.24 6.62
C VAL A 35 6.46 -9.04 6.35
N CYS A 36 5.89 -7.90 5.93
CA CYS A 36 6.66 -6.68 5.69
C CYS A 36 7.30 -6.14 6.98
N ILE A 37 6.62 -6.25 8.12
CA ILE A 37 7.13 -5.82 9.42
C ILE A 37 8.18 -6.80 9.94
N GLN A 38 7.97 -8.10 9.77
CA GLN A 38 8.95 -9.12 10.14
C GLN A 38 10.29 -8.89 9.42
N LYS A 39 10.25 -8.61 8.11
CA LYS A 39 11.45 -8.27 7.32
C LYS A 39 12.23 -7.07 7.85
N LEU A 40 11.55 -6.10 8.48
CA LEU A 40 12.19 -4.95 9.12
C LEU A 40 12.81 -5.34 10.47
N LEU A 41 12.07 -6.10 11.28
CA LEU A 41 12.56 -6.60 12.58
C LEU A 41 13.81 -7.49 12.40
N ASP A 42 13.80 -8.38 11.42
CA ASP A 42 14.93 -9.25 11.08
C ASP A 42 16.20 -8.46 10.69
N ARG A 43 16.02 -7.21 10.23
CA ARG A 43 17.10 -6.28 9.89
C ARG A 43 17.46 -5.33 11.04
N GLY A 44 16.96 -5.58 12.25
CA GLY A 44 17.25 -4.79 13.44
C GLY A 44 16.46 -3.48 13.53
N ALA A 45 15.30 -3.39 12.86
CA ALA A 45 14.39 -2.27 13.10
C ALA A 45 13.77 -2.35 14.50
N VAL A 46 13.63 -1.20 15.16
CA VAL A 46 13.01 -1.07 16.48
C VAL A 46 11.63 -0.45 16.30
N VAL A 47 10.59 -1.21 16.59
CA VAL A 47 9.21 -0.71 16.55
C VAL A 47 8.97 0.19 17.76
N ILE A 48 8.65 1.45 17.51
CA ILE A 48 8.38 2.45 18.53
C ILE A 48 6.93 2.37 19.03
N GLY A 49 6.00 2.02 18.14
CA GLY A 49 4.60 1.92 18.49
C GLY A 49 3.69 1.79 17.27
N LYS A 50 2.40 1.64 17.57
CA LYS A 50 1.32 1.59 16.58
C LYS A 50 0.78 3.01 16.32
N THR A 51 0.51 3.36 15.07
CA THR A 51 0.00 4.68 14.69
C THR A 51 -1.47 4.65 14.30
N LYS A 52 -2.17 5.77 14.61
CA LYS A 52 -3.57 5.99 14.25
C LYS A 52 -3.79 5.87 12.74
N LEU A 53 -4.94 5.31 12.38
CA LEU A 53 -5.48 5.28 11.04
C LEU A 53 -6.94 5.70 11.01
N SER A 54 -7.49 5.98 9.83
CA SER A 54 -8.95 5.95 9.61
C SER A 54 -9.48 4.54 9.90
N SER A 55 -10.62 4.42 10.58
CA SER A 55 -11.29 3.16 10.94
C SER A 55 -11.37 2.22 9.76
N PHE A 56 -10.84 0.99 9.92
CA PHE A 56 -10.73 -0.02 8.85
C PHE A 56 -10.02 0.44 7.57
N ALA A 57 -9.22 1.50 7.64
CA ALA A 57 -8.64 2.20 6.49
C ALA A 57 -9.69 2.71 5.47
N ALA A 58 -10.93 2.93 5.93
CA ALA A 58 -12.02 3.47 5.11
C ALA A 58 -11.79 4.94 4.73
N THR A 59 -12.53 5.40 3.73
CA THR A 59 -12.56 6.80 3.32
C THR A 59 -13.34 7.63 4.37
N GLU A 60 -12.63 8.04 5.41
CA GLU A 60 -13.09 9.01 6.40
C GLU A 60 -11.98 10.03 6.68
N GLU A 61 -12.37 11.28 6.94
CA GLU A 61 -11.42 12.25 7.47
C GLU A 61 -11.04 11.86 8.90
N PRO A 62 -9.76 11.92 9.30
CA PRO A 62 -9.32 11.47 10.62
C PRO A 62 -10.11 12.07 11.79
N ILE A 63 -10.53 13.33 11.64
CA ILE A 63 -11.30 14.08 12.65
C ILE A 63 -12.75 13.58 12.84
N GLN A 64 -13.26 12.78 11.91
CA GLN A 64 -14.61 12.20 11.98
C GLN A 64 -14.65 10.90 12.79
N CYS A 65 -13.48 10.30 13.06
CA CYS A 65 -13.38 9.06 13.81
C CYS A 65 -13.68 9.29 15.31
N ILE A 66 -14.65 8.57 15.85
CA ILE A 66 -15.11 8.74 17.24
C ILE A 66 -14.36 7.88 18.26
N ASP A 67 -13.70 6.82 17.81
CA ASP A 67 -13.12 5.82 18.71
C ASP A 67 -11.81 6.29 19.34
N TRP A 68 -10.90 6.84 18.52
CA TRP A 68 -9.67 7.47 18.98
C TRP A 68 -9.52 8.84 18.33
N PRO A 69 -9.10 9.87 19.10
CA PRO A 69 -8.83 11.19 18.56
C PRO A 69 -7.85 11.15 17.39
N ALA A 70 -8.08 12.02 16.41
CA ALA A 70 -7.11 12.27 15.35
C ALA A 70 -5.83 12.87 15.94
N PRO A 71 -4.65 12.57 15.38
CA PRO A 71 -3.47 13.37 15.66
C PRO A 71 -3.64 14.78 15.09
N TRP A 72 -2.91 15.74 15.63
CA TRP A 72 -2.75 17.03 14.95
C TRP A 72 -1.78 16.89 13.78
N ASN A 73 -2.00 17.68 12.74
CA ASN A 73 -1.00 17.88 11.71
C ASN A 73 0.02 18.90 12.23
N PRO A 74 1.33 18.56 12.34
CA PRO A 74 2.33 19.51 12.82
C PRO A 74 2.63 20.65 11.83
N ARG A 75 1.92 20.74 10.70
CA ARG A 75 1.99 21.83 9.72
C ARG A 75 0.76 22.74 9.85
N ALA A 76 0.92 23.99 9.38
CA ALA A 76 -0.13 25.02 9.38
C ALA A 76 -0.77 25.24 10.77
N ASP A 77 0.07 25.35 11.79
CA ASP A 77 -0.31 25.62 13.19
C ASP A 77 -1.42 24.69 13.70
N GLU A 78 -1.38 23.41 13.31
CA GLU A 78 -2.32 22.37 13.74
C GLU A 78 -3.78 22.53 13.25
N TYR A 79 -4.08 23.56 12.44
CA TYR A 79 -5.42 23.80 11.88
C TYR A 79 -5.74 22.95 10.64
N GLN A 80 -4.72 22.33 10.05
CA GLN A 80 -4.89 21.46 8.88
C GLN A 80 -5.17 20.02 9.33
N SER A 81 -6.05 19.33 8.61
CA SER A 81 -6.23 17.88 8.81
C SER A 81 -4.92 17.13 8.51
N PRO A 82 -4.59 16.05 9.25
CA PRO A 82 -3.45 15.19 8.94
C PRO A 82 -3.74 14.25 7.74
N ALA A 83 -4.96 14.29 7.18
CA ALA A 83 -5.47 13.40 6.13
C ALA A 83 -5.46 11.90 6.48
N GLY A 84 -6.26 11.11 5.74
CA GLY A 84 -6.39 9.66 5.94
C GLY A 84 -5.93 8.82 4.75
N SER A 85 -5.82 7.50 4.91
CA SER A 85 -6.06 6.78 6.17
C SER A 85 -4.82 6.59 7.04
N SER A 86 -3.60 6.89 6.57
CA SER A 86 -2.36 6.75 7.37
C SER A 86 -2.00 8.01 8.17
N SER A 87 -3.00 8.60 8.84
CA SER A 87 -2.88 9.90 9.52
C SER A 87 -1.79 9.94 10.58
N GLY A 88 -1.77 8.96 11.48
CA GLY A 88 -0.79 8.89 12.56
C GLY A 88 0.63 8.66 12.06
N SER A 89 0.81 7.90 10.97
CA SER A 89 2.14 7.65 10.40
C SER A 89 2.75 8.94 9.83
N ALA A 90 1.99 9.72 9.07
CA ALA A 90 2.49 10.96 8.48
C ALA A 90 2.70 12.05 9.55
N ALA A 91 1.76 12.21 10.49
CA ALA A 91 1.89 13.16 11.58
C ALA A 91 3.10 12.83 12.48
N ALA A 92 3.34 11.55 12.80
CA ALA A 92 4.48 11.14 13.62
C ALA A 92 5.82 11.46 12.95
N ILE A 93 5.97 11.17 11.65
CA ILE A 93 7.20 11.49 10.92
C ILE A 93 7.43 13.00 10.82
N ALA A 94 6.37 13.78 10.68
CA ALA A 94 6.48 15.23 10.60
C ALA A 94 6.78 15.87 11.96
N ALA A 95 6.34 15.28 13.07
CA ALA A 95 6.48 15.85 14.42
C ALA A 95 7.77 15.42 15.15
N TYR A 96 8.29 14.22 14.87
CA TYR A 96 9.39 13.65 15.64
C TYR A 96 10.64 13.48 14.77
N GLU A 97 11.62 14.38 14.91
CA GLU A 97 12.92 14.29 14.22
C GLU A 97 13.68 12.99 14.54
N TRP A 98 13.37 12.39 15.67
CA TRP A 98 13.94 11.12 16.11
C TRP A 98 13.18 9.91 15.52
N LEU A 99 12.14 10.06 14.72
CA LEU A 99 11.50 8.92 14.06
C LEU A 99 12.07 8.76 12.64
N ASP A 100 12.70 7.61 12.36
CA ASP A 100 13.41 7.45 11.09
C ASP A 100 12.44 7.18 9.92
N VAL A 101 11.47 6.28 10.12
CA VAL A 101 10.46 5.91 9.10
C VAL A 101 9.14 5.49 9.74
N ALA A 102 8.05 5.56 8.98
CA ALA A 102 6.76 4.99 9.38
C ALA A 102 6.18 4.13 8.26
N ILE A 103 5.61 2.99 8.63
CA ILE A 103 4.90 2.10 7.71
C ILE A 103 3.42 2.47 7.71
N GLY A 104 2.87 2.63 6.50
CA GLY A 104 1.46 2.90 6.25
C GLY A 104 0.90 1.97 5.18
N SER A 105 -0.35 2.21 4.79
CA SER A 105 -1.00 1.51 3.66
C SER A 105 -1.58 2.54 2.69
N ASP A 106 -1.60 2.20 1.39
CA ASP A 106 -2.07 3.08 0.32
C ASP A 106 -2.81 2.28 -0.75
N THR A 107 -4.14 2.18 -0.60
CA THR A 107 -5.02 1.57 -1.60
C THR A 107 -5.37 2.57 -2.71
N SER A 108 -5.85 3.76 -2.32
CA SER A 108 -6.34 4.81 -3.23
C SER A 108 -5.71 6.18 -2.95
N GLY A 109 -4.58 6.24 -2.26
CA GLY A 109 -3.92 7.48 -1.81
C GLY A 109 -3.72 7.57 -0.30
N SER A 110 -4.02 6.50 0.46
CA SER A 110 -4.00 6.51 1.92
C SER A 110 -2.63 6.73 2.57
N GLY A 111 -1.52 6.66 1.82
CA GLY A 111 -0.18 7.03 2.28
C GLY A 111 0.28 8.35 1.68
N ARG A 112 0.05 8.54 0.37
CA ARG A 112 0.44 9.75 -0.36
C ARG A 112 -0.33 11.00 0.07
N ARG A 113 -1.64 10.89 0.34
CA ARG A 113 -2.47 12.03 0.77
C ARG A 113 -2.05 12.55 2.15
N PRO A 114 -1.89 11.70 3.19
CA PRO A 114 -1.31 12.13 4.46
C PRO A 114 0.13 12.67 4.30
N GLY A 115 0.96 12.02 3.47
CA GLY A 115 2.32 12.49 3.22
C GLY A 115 2.36 13.92 2.69
N HIS A 116 1.58 14.20 1.63
CA HIS A 116 1.43 15.53 1.06
C HIS A 116 0.95 16.55 2.11
N TRP A 117 -0.09 16.22 2.88
CA TRP A 117 -0.70 17.18 3.80
C TRP A 117 0.16 17.48 5.05
N ASN A 118 0.98 16.53 5.49
CA ASN A 118 1.92 16.75 6.62
C ASN A 118 3.31 17.21 6.14
N GLY A 119 3.51 17.37 4.83
CA GLY A 119 4.78 17.84 4.26
C GLY A 119 5.92 16.82 4.38
N VAL A 120 5.61 15.52 4.29
CA VAL A 120 6.60 14.43 4.37
C VAL A 120 6.62 13.61 3.09
N VAL A 121 7.77 13.00 2.79
CA VAL A 121 7.90 12.11 1.65
C VAL A 121 7.13 10.82 1.93
N ALA A 122 6.24 10.45 1.01
CA ALA A 122 5.50 9.19 1.05
C ALA A 122 5.74 8.40 -0.23
N MET A 123 6.20 7.17 -0.08
CA MET A 123 6.42 6.25 -1.19
C MET A 123 5.36 5.15 -1.17
N ARG A 124 4.63 5.01 -2.29
CA ARG A 124 3.84 3.81 -2.57
C ARG A 124 4.66 2.96 -3.55
N PRO A 125 5.22 1.82 -3.13
CA PRO A 125 5.94 0.93 -4.03
C PRO A 125 5.07 0.50 -5.20
N THR A 126 5.71 0.12 -6.31
CA THR A 126 5.02 -0.54 -7.43
C THR A 126 4.34 -1.79 -6.92
N HIS A 127 3.08 -1.98 -7.29
CA HIS A 127 2.42 -3.27 -7.09
C HIS A 127 3.04 -4.22 -8.10
N VAL A 128 3.68 -5.30 -7.62
CA VAL A 128 4.19 -6.35 -8.50
C VAL A 128 3.02 -7.10 -9.15
N ASP A 129 1.80 -6.90 -8.66
CA ASP A 129 0.63 -7.62 -9.12
C ASP A 129 -0.65 -6.76 -9.06
N TYR A 130 -1.03 -6.17 -10.18
CA TYR A 130 -2.39 -5.68 -10.36
C TYR A 130 -3.39 -6.84 -10.55
N LEU A 131 -2.92 -8.05 -10.88
CA LEU A 131 -3.76 -9.19 -11.18
C LEU A 131 -4.08 -10.03 -9.94
N GLU A 132 -3.12 -10.27 -9.04
CA GLU A 132 -3.41 -11.02 -7.80
C GLU A 132 -4.23 -10.23 -6.77
N THR A 133 -4.25 -8.89 -6.85
CA THR A 133 -5.14 -8.09 -5.97
C THR A 133 -6.61 -8.13 -6.44
N ILE A 134 -6.86 -8.60 -7.66
CA ILE A 134 -8.17 -9.10 -8.12
C ILE A 134 -8.17 -10.64 -7.95
N GLY A 135 -7.73 -11.12 -6.78
CA GLY A 135 -7.74 -12.54 -6.44
C GLY A 135 -9.13 -13.10 -6.15
N ASN A 136 -10.20 -12.37 -6.51
CA ASN A 136 -11.55 -12.91 -6.55
C ASN A 136 -11.91 -13.22 -8.01
N PRO A 137 -12.01 -14.50 -8.39
CA PRO A 137 -12.48 -14.91 -9.72
C PRO A 137 -13.79 -14.22 -10.13
N ASP A 138 -14.70 -13.96 -9.18
CA ASP A 138 -15.97 -13.28 -9.44
C ASP A 138 -15.77 -11.82 -9.88
N GLN A 139 -14.73 -11.15 -9.38
CA GLN A 139 -14.41 -9.77 -9.79
C GLN A 139 -13.75 -9.71 -11.16
N LEU A 140 -12.90 -10.70 -11.49
CA LEU A 140 -12.34 -10.83 -12.84
C LEU A 140 -13.46 -11.10 -13.85
N GLN A 141 -14.38 -12.00 -13.53
CA GLN A 141 -15.56 -12.28 -14.36
C GLN A 141 -16.41 -11.03 -14.58
N LEU A 142 -16.66 -10.23 -13.54
CA LEU A 142 -17.41 -8.98 -13.67
C LEU A 142 -16.73 -7.97 -14.60
N ILE A 143 -15.39 -7.87 -14.55
CA ILE A 143 -14.62 -7.00 -15.44
C ILE A 143 -14.70 -7.49 -16.89
N GLU A 144 -14.63 -8.81 -17.10
CA GLU A 144 -14.77 -9.43 -18.41
C GLU A 144 -16.17 -9.22 -19.00
N GLU A 145 -17.23 -9.47 -18.22
CA GLU A 145 -18.63 -9.23 -18.60
C GLU A 145 -18.87 -7.76 -18.94
N PHE A 146 -18.42 -6.83 -18.10
CA PHE A 146 -18.53 -5.40 -18.38
C PHE A 146 -17.77 -4.99 -19.64
N THR A 147 -16.58 -5.55 -19.86
CA THR A 147 -15.79 -5.28 -21.07
C THR A 147 -16.53 -5.78 -22.30
N HIS A 148 -17.13 -6.97 -22.23
CA HIS A 148 -17.92 -7.55 -23.31
C HIS A 148 -19.14 -6.67 -23.66
N ASP A 149 -19.88 -6.21 -22.66
CA ASP A 149 -21.02 -5.32 -22.85
C ASP A 149 -20.60 -4.00 -23.52
N MET A 150 -19.44 -3.45 -23.14
CA MET A 150 -18.88 -2.24 -23.76
C MET A 150 -18.42 -2.49 -25.20
N GLU A 151 -17.82 -3.64 -25.49
CA GLU A 151 -17.45 -4.03 -26.85
C GLU A 151 -18.68 -4.12 -27.76
N GLU A 152 -19.74 -4.77 -27.29
CA GLU A 152 -21.00 -4.89 -28.03
C GLU A 152 -21.68 -3.53 -28.21
N PHE A 153 -21.81 -2.76 -27.13
CA PHE A 153 -22.51 -1.47 -27.16
C PHE A 153 -21.82 -0.44 -28.06
N PHE A 154 -20.49 -0.36 -28.01
CA PHE A 154 -19.73 0.61 -28.80
C PHE A 154 -19.28 0.07 -30.17
N GLY A 155 -19.50 -1.21 -30.46
CA GLY A 155 -19.00 -1.86 -31.69
C GLY A 155 -17.47 -1.86 -31.80
N VAL A 156 -16.77 -1.82 -30.65
CA VAL A 156 -15.31 -1.83 -30.56
C VAL A 156 -14.84 -3.14 -29.98
N LYS A 157 -13.59 -3.51 -30.21
CA LYS A 157 -12.96 -4.64 -29.49
C LYS A 157 -11.89 -4.13 -28.56
N ALA A 158 -11.97 -4.51 -27.30
CA ALA A 158 -10.89 -4.40 -26.35
C ALA A 158 -9.68 -5.15 -26.91
N LYS A 159 -8.57 -4.44 -27.03
CA LYS A 159 -7.29 -5.06 -27.36
C LYS A 159 -6.60 -5.33 -26.04
N MET A 160 -6.49 -6.60 -25.67
CA MET A 160 -5.58 -6.99 -24.60
C MET A 160 -4.15 -6.76 -25.08
N ILE A 161 -3.45 -5.85 -24.40
CA ILE A 161 -2.09 -5.50 -24.71
C ILE A 161 -1.20 -6.14 -23.65
N CYS A 162 -0.45 -7.15 -24.05
CA CYS A 162 0.62 -7.70 -23.22
C CYS A 162 1.89 -6.88 -23.46
N LEU A 163 2.44 -6.29 -22.40
CA LEU A 163 3.65 -5.47 -22.49
C LEU A 163 4.85 -6.28 -23.01
N GLU A 164 4.92 -7.57 -22.68
CA GLU A 164 5.94 -8.47 -23.21
C GLU A 164 5.77 -8.72 -24.71
N SER A 165 4.53 -8.84 -25.20
CA SER A 165 4.25 -8.96 -26.63
C SER A 165 4.60 -7.67 -27.39
N LEU A 166 4.25 -6.50 -26.84
CA LEU A 166 4.65 -5.22 -27.42
C LEU A 166 6.17 -5.05 -27.46
N TRP A 167 6.86 -5.41 -26.38
CA TRP A 167 8.32 -5.35 -26.32
C TRP A 167 8.99 -6.29 -27.32
N ALA A 168 8.39 -7.45 -27.59
CA ALA A 168 8.88 -8.37 -28.61
C ALA A 168 8.65 -7.86 -30.04
N GLU A 169 7.57 -7.12 -30.28
CA GLU A 169 7.23 -6.53 -31.58
C GLU A 169 8.10 -5.31 -31.92
N ASP A 170 8.32 -4.41 -30.95
CA ASP A 170 9.06 -3.15 -31.15
C ASP A 170 9.86 -2.77 -29.89
N PRO A 171 11.00 -3.43 -29.62
CA PRO A 171 11.81 -3.12 -28.45
C PRO A 171 12.52 -1.77 -28.64
N PRO A 172 12.62 -0.93 -27.58
CA PRO A 172 13.38 0.32 -27.64
C PRO A 172 14.86 0.05 -27.95
N GLU A 173 15.53 0.98 -28.65
CA GLU A 173 16.93 0.80 -29.07
C GLU A 173 17.87 0.55 -27.88
N GLU A 174 17.60 1.19 -26.75
CA GLU A 174 18.36 1.05 -25.49
C GLU A 174 18.25 -0.35 -24.88
N ALA A 175 17.25 -1.14 -25.28
CA ALA A 175 17.11 -2.52 -24.85
C ALA A 175 18.18 -3.44 -25.45
N GLU A 176 18.86 -3.02 -26.52
CA GLU A 176 19.84 -3.84 -27.24
C GLU A 176 19.27 -5.22 -27.64
N ARG A 177 17.97 -5.26 -27.98
CA ARG A 177 17.19 -6.49 -28.28
C ARG A 177 17.11 -7.51 -27.13
N ARG A 178 17.38 -7.11 -25.90
CA ARG A 178 17.14 -7.96 -24.72
C ARG A 178 15.64 -8.18 -24.53
N ARG A 179 15.28 -9.36 -24.02
CA ARG A 179 13.90 -9.61 -23.55
C ARG A 179 13.57 -8.62 -22.44
N LEU A 180 12.30 -8.27 -22.31
CA LEU A 180 11.83 -7.34 -21.27
C LEU A 180 12.31 -7.77 -19.87
N SER A 181 12.27 -9.08 -19.58
CA SER A 181 12.79 -9.68 -18.34
C SER A 181 14.26 -9.34 -18.08
N ASP A 182 15.09 -9.48 -19.10
CA ASP A 182 16.55 -9.37 -19.00
C ASP A 182 17.00 -7.89 -19.02
N TYR A 183 16.21 -7.05 -19.67
CA TYR A 183 16.36 -5.60 -19.62
C TYR A 183 16.04 -5.03 -18.22
N MET A 184 15.06 -5.62 -17.54
CA MET A 184 14.64 -5.19 -16.21
C MET A 184 15.49 -5.77 -15.06
N GLU A 185 16.32 -6.78 -15.29
CA GLU A 185 17.17 -7.39 -14.25
C GLU A 185 18.08 -6.39 -13.51
N PRO A 186 18.78 -5.44 -14.16
CA PRO A 186 19.63 -4.45 -13.46
C PRO A 186 18.82 -3.46 -12.60
N VAL A 187 17.53 -3.28 -12.91
CA VAL A 187 16.60 -2.42 -12.15
C VAL A 187 15.98 -3.18 -10.97
N SER A 188 16.14 -4.51 -10.94
CA SER A 188 15.51 -5.42 -9.98
C SER A 188 16.29 -5.65 -8.69
N CYS A 189 17.11 -4.70 -8.25
CA CYS A 189 17.67 -4.73 -6.88
C CYS A 189 16.53 -4.51 -5.86
N GLY A 190 15.73 -5.54 -5.62
CA GLY A 190 14.75 -5.58 -4.53
C GLY A 190 13.41 -6.30 -4.76
N VAL A 191 13.11 -6.85 -5.94
CA VAL A 191 11.80 -7.51 -6.17
C VAL A 191 12.00 -8.98 -6.55
N ALA A 192 11.32 -9.85 -5.81
CA ALA A 192 11.54 -11.28 -5.77
C ALA A 192 11.35 -11.98 -7.13
N LYS A 193 12.31 -12.85 -7.45
CA LYS A 193 12.21 -13.90 -8.47
C LYS A 193 11.09 -14.86 -8.10
N HIS A 194 10.07 -14.99 -8.95
CA HIS A 194 9.42 -16.26 -9.28
C HIS A 194 8.56 -16.06 -10.53
N VAL A 195 9.12 -16.43 -11.70
CA VAL A 195 8.32 -16.76 -12.88
C VAL A 195 8.12 -18.27 -12.82
N ALA A 196 6.90 -18.70 -12.50
CA ALA A 196 6.52 -20.09 -12.67
C ALA A 196 6.32 -20.35 -14.17
N SER A 197 7.19 -21.17 -14.75
CA SER A 197 6.96 -21.81 -16.03
C SER A 197 5.89 -22.91 -15.84
N PHE A 198 4.78 -22.83 -16.56
CA PHE A 198 3.88 -23.97 -16.70
C PHE A 198 4.19 -24.71 -18.01
N GLY A 199 4.56 -25.97 -17.86
CA GLY A 199 4.20 -27.04 -18.79
C GLY A 199 3.00 -27.80 -18.24
#